data_AF-A0A0D3K0W9-F1
#
_entry.id   AF-A0A0D3K0W9-F1
#
_cell.length_a   1.000
_cell.length_b   1.000
_cell.length_c   1.000
_cell.angle_alpha   90.00
_cell.angle_beta   90.00
_cell.angle_gamma   90.00
#
_symmetry.space_group_name_H-M   'P 1'
#
loop_
_entity.id
_entity.type
_entity.pdbx_description
1 polymer ?
#
loop_
_entity_poly.entity_id
_entity_poly.type
_entity_poly.pdbx_seq_one_letter_code
_entity_poly.pdbx_strand_id
1 'polypeptide(L)' 'WQPDASQPSCRLCSKPFTLLRRRHHCRSCGQVVCDSCSTGRRPVPGSPTPKRVCDNCVRARN' A
#
# COMPACT_ATOMS: atom_id res chain seq x y z
N TRP A 1 -1.21 -8.51 7.01
CA TRP A 1 -1.81 -7.19 7.26
C TRP A 1 -1.24 -6.72 8.60
N GLN A 2 -0.56 -5.57 8.68
CA GLN A 2 -0.02 -5.07 9.96
C GLN A 2 -1.03 -4.14 10.63
N PRO A 3 -1.16 -4.14 11.97
CA PRO A 3 -2.08 -3.26 12.68
C PRO A 3 -1.71 -1.79 12.48
N ASP A 4 -2.69 -0.95 12.11
CA ASP A 4 -2.48 0.46 11.73
C ASP A 4 -1.77 1.32 12.80
N ALA A 5 -1.87 0.92 14.08
CA ALA A 5 -1.19 1.59 15.19
C ALA A 5 0.34 1.48 15.13
N SER A 6 0.90 0.49 14.42
CA SER A 6 2.35 0.29 14.33
C SER A 6 3.02 1.15 13.26
N GLN A 7 2.25 1.81 12.38
CA GLN A 7 2.80 2.56 11.24
C GLN A 7 2.30 4.02 11.24
N PRO A 8 2.99 4.94 11.94
CA PRO A 8 2.63 6.36 11.95
C PRO A 8 2.94 7.06 10.62
N SER A 9 3.76 6.45 9.77
CA SER A 9 4.21 7.00 8.49
C SER A 9 4.14 6.00 7.35
N CYS A 10 4.11 6.51 6.12
CA CYS A 10 4.11 5.70 4.91
C CYS A 10 5.37 4.84 4.84
N ARG A 11 5.22 3.52 4.60
CA ARG A 11 6.36 2.60 4.50
C ARG A 11 7.31 2.88 3.31
N LEU A 12 6.86 3.64 2.31
CA LEU A 12 7.66 3.97 1.12
C LEU A 12 8.31 5.35 1.19
N CYS A 13 7.56 6.40 1.51
CA CYS A 13 8.10 7.76 1.51
C CYS A 13 8.41 8.31 2.92
N SER A 14 8.16 7.54 3.98
CA SER A 14 8.36 7.91 5.39
C SER A 14 7.59 9.14 5.87
N LYS A 15 6.75 9.74 5.02
CA LYS A 15 5.92 10.89 5.41
C LYS A 15 4.84 10.45 6.40
N PRO A 16 4.58 11.22 7.46
CA PRO A 16 3.57 10.89 8.47
C PRO A 16 2.17 10.89 7.84
N PHE A 17 1.34 9.98 8.31
CA PHE A 17 -0.09 10.01 8.00
C PHE A 17 -0.76 11.16 8.73
N THR A 18 -1.74 11.78 8.07
CA THR A 18 -2.54 12.89 8.60
C THR A 18 -4.00 12.70 8.19
N LEU A 19 -4.89 13.61 8.57
CA LEU A 19 -6.30 13.56 8.12
C LEU A 19 -6.43 13.59 6.58
N LEU A 20 -5.49 14.25 5.90
CA LEU A 20 -5.43 14.35 4.44
C LEU A 20 -4.55 13.27 3.80
N ARG A 21 -3.49 12.82 4.48
CA ARG A 21 -2.66 11.69 4.03
C ARG A 21 -3.11 10.42 4.75
N ARG A 22 -4.11 9.74 4.19
CA ARG A 22 -4.70 8.53 4.77
C ARG A 22 -3.84 7.28 4.55
N ARG A 23 -4.09 6.28 5.39
CA ARG A 23 -3.45 4.95 5.33
C ARG A 23 -4.10 4.09 4.26
N HIS A 24 -3.28 3.42 3.47
CA HIS A 24 -3.71 2.43 2.48
C HIS A 24 -2.85 1.18 2.58
N HIS A 25 -3.48 0.02 2.47
CA HIS A 25 -2.75 -1.24 2.49
C HIS A 25 -2.39 -1.72 1.09
N CYS A 26 -1.15 -2.16 0.90
CA CYS A 26 -0.78 -2.92 -0.28
C CYS A 26 -1.38 -4.32 -0.19
N ARG A 27 -2.22 -4.71 -1.14
CA ARG A 27 -2.85 -6.05 -1.12
C ARG A 27 -1.89 -7.17 -1.55
N SER A 28 -0.68 -6.84 -2.02
CA SER A 28 0.36 -7.81 -2.40
C SER A 28 1.36 -8.06 -1.27
N CYS A 29 1.86 -7.03 -0.57
CA CYS A 29 2.86 -7.20 0.51
C CYS A 29 2.33 -6.88 1.93
N GLY A 30 1.10 -6.37 2.05
CA GLY A 30 0.46 -6.06 3.33
C GLY A 30 0.94 -4.78 4.04
N GLN A 31 1.91 -4.04 3.47
CA GLN A 31 2.44 -2.81 4.06
C GLN A 31 1.43 -1.64 4.01
N VAL A 32 1.52 -0.76 5.01
CA VAL A 32 0.78 0.52 5.06
C VAL A 32 1.53 1.62 4.30
N VAL A 33 0.88 2.22 3.32
CA VAL A 33 1.41 3.25 2.42
C VAL A 33 0.39 4.39 2.23
N CYS A 34 0.83 5.54 1.73
CA CYS A 34 -0.08 6.63 1.37
C CYS A 34 -0.58 6.49 -0.07
N ASP A 35 -1.59 7.31 -0.44
CA ASP A 35 -2.20 7.25 -1.77
C ASP A 35 -1.18 7.50 -2.88
N SER A 36 -0.32 8.50 -2.72
CA SER A 36 0.77 8.82 -3.66
C SER A 36 1.81 7.72 -3.84
N CYS A 37 1.87 6.74 -2.94
CA CYS A 37 2.80 5.61 -3.00
C CYS A 37 2.09 4.28 -3.32
N SER A 38 0.82 4.34 -3.73
CA SER A 38 0.01 3.18 -4.08
C SER A 38 -0.95 3.49 -5.24
N THR A 39 -0.39 4.06 -6.30
CA THR A 39 -1.15 4.54 -7.45
C THR A 39 -1.62 3.41 -8.38
N GLY A 40 -0.93 2.27 -8.36
CA GLY A 40 -1.21 1.13 -9.22
C GLY A 40 -2.09 0.05 -8.61
N ARG A 41 -2.55 -0.86 -9.49
CA ARG A 41 -3.27 -2.08 -9.13
C ARG A 41 -2.62 -3.28 -9.80
N ARG A 42 -2.66 -4.45 -9.14
CA ARG A 42 -2.22 -5.74 -9.71
C ARG A 42 -3.19 -6.86 -9.35
N PRO A 43 -3.24 -7.94 -10.16
CA PRO A 43 -3.85 -9.20 -9.74
C PRO A 43 -3.24 -9.67 -8.43
N VAL A 44 -4.08 -10.12 -7.49
CA VAL A 44 -3.66 -10.71 -6.22
C VAL A 44 -4.38 -12.04 -6.04
N PRO A 45 -3.73 -13.05 -5.44
CA PRO A 45 -4.36 -14.35 -5.19
C PRO A 45 -5.68 -14.20 -4.44
N GLY A 46 -6.69 -14.97 -4.81
CA GLY A 46 -8.00 -14.96 -4.16
C GLY A 46 -8.88 -13.76 -4.48
N SER A 47 -8.53 -12.93 -5.48
CA SER A 47 -9.41 -11.85 -5.93
C SER A 47 -9.65 -11.86 -7.44
N PRO A 48 -10.91 -11.76 -7.89
CA PRO A 48 -11.24 -11.77 -9.32
C PRO A 48 -10.87 -10.46 -10.03
N THR A 49 -10.53 -9.41 -9.29
CA THR A 49 -10.21 -8.08 -9.84
C THR A 49 -8.89 -7.54 -9.29
N PRO A 50 -8.11 -6.78 -10.09
CA PRO A 50 -6.89 -6.14 -9.62
C PRO A 50 -7.12 -5.26 -8.39
N LYS A 51 -6.25 -5.40 -7.39
CA LYS A 51 -6.33 -4.64 -6.14
C LYS A 51 -5.18 -3.64 -6.03
N ARG A 52 -5.42 -2.59 -5.24
CA ARG A 52 -4.43 -1.56 -4.94
C ARG A 52 -3.17 -2.19 -4.36
N VAL A 53 -2.03 -1.83 -4.92
CA VAL A 53 -0.70 -2.25 -4.45
C VAL A 53 0.20 -1.02 -4.32
N CYS A 54 1.25 -1.13 -3.51
CA CYS A 54 2.25 -0.08 -3.40
C CYS A 54 3.14 -0.02 -4.65
N ASP A 55 3.79 1.13 -4.89
CA ASP A 55 4.57 1.33 -6.11
C ASP A 55 5.74 0.33 -6.26
N ASN A 56 6.32 -0.14 -5.15
CA ASN A 56 7.31 -1.23 -5.18
C ASN A 56 6.70 -2.52 -5.74
N CYS A 57 5.48 -2.89 -5.30
CA CYS A 57 4.78 -4.07 -5.81
C CYS A 57 4.23 -3.89 -7.23
N VAL A 58 4.05 -2.66 -7.71
CA VAL A 58 3.74 -2.39 -9.13
C VAL A 58 4.97 -2.68 -10.00
N ARG A 59 6.16 -2.28 -9.54
CA ARG A 59 7.42 -2.38 -10.28
C ARG A 59 8.09 -3.74 -10.18
N ALA A 60 7.81 -4.51 -9.12
CA ALA A 60 8.32 -5.86 -8.95
C ALA A 60 7.88 -6.72 -10.14
N ARG A 61 8.86 -7.16 -10.94
CA ARG A 61 8.66 -8.22 -11.95
C ARG A 61 8.48 -9.53 -11.20
N ASN A 62 7.46 -10.28 -11.59
CA ASN A 62 7.05 -11.53 -10.98
C ASN A 62 8.05 -12.65 -11.30
#